data_AF-A0A6G1U2V6-F1
#
_entry.id   AF-A0A6G1U2V6-F1
#
_cell.length_a   1.000
_cell.length_b   1.000
_cell.length_c   1.000
_cell.angle_alpha   90.00
_cell.angle_beta   90.00
_cell.angle_gamma   90.00
#
_symmetry.space_group_name_H-M   'P 1'
#
loop_
_entity.id
_entity.type
_entity.pdbx_description
1 polymer ?
#
loop_
_entity_poly.entity_id
_entity_poly.type
_entity_poly.pdbx_seq_one_letter_code
_entity_poly.pdbx_strand_id
1 'polypeptide(L)'
;MNNCIRKAFICIYLMTTYSISLKALNYCFLDDFSKGISKIEYDVLDNLSSITFNNGFKTKYVYDAGGSKLRTIHEALTTNTTDYIGDFIFEDGKLSKYQFEGSYCSFDSNLARMHKKKLD
;
A
#
# COMPACT_ATOMS: atom_id res chain seq x y z
N MET A 1 3.75 34.72 -3.65
CA MET A 1 4.51 33.47 -3.47
C MET A 1 3.53 32.39 -3.05
N ASN A 2 3.26 31.42 -3.92
CA ASN A 2 2.25 30.39 -3.69
C ASN A 2 2.59 29.59 -2.42
N ASN A 3 1.60 29.32 -1.57
CA ASN A 3 1.79 28.59 -0.30
C ASN A 3 2.52 27.25 -0.50
N CYS A 4 2.34 26.59 -1.65
CA CYS A 4 3.03 25.35 -2.00
C CYS A 4 4.56 25.54 -2.13
N ILE A 5 5.03 26.70 -2.62
CA ILE A 5 6.47 26.98 -2.78
C ILE A 5 7.13 27.16 -1.42
N ARG A 6 6.48 27.85 -0.47
CA ARG A 6 7.01 28.03 0.89
C ARG A 6 7.07 26.70 1.67
N LYS A 7 6.09 25.81 1.48
CA LYS A 7 6.08 24.46 2.07
C LYS A 7 7.23 23.60 1.56
N ALA A 8 7.54 23.65 0.26
CA ALA A 8 8.61 22.88 -0.35
C ALA A 8 10.01 23.25 0.21
N PHE A 9 10.28 24.53 0.42
CA PHE A 9 11.57 24.99 0.96
C PHE A 9 11.81 24.58 2.42
N ILE A 10 10.77 24.60 3.26
CA ILE A 10 10.84 24.14 4.67
C ILE A 10 11.14 22.63 4.72
N CYS A 11 10.59 21.87 3.78
CA CYS A 11 10.77 20.41 3.69
C CYS A 11 12.21 20.02 3.37
N ILE A 12 12.83 20.69 2.38
CA ILE A 12 14.22 20.46 1.97
C ILE A 12 15.20 20.79 3.10
N TYR A 13 14.90 21.85 3.87
CA TYR A 13 15.69 22.23 5.04
C TYR A 13 15.66 21.17 6.15
N LEU A 14 14.48 20.61 6.46
CA LEU A 14 14.34 19.58 7.50
C LEU A 14 14.98 18.23 7.11
N MET A 15 14.98 17.87 5.82
CA MET A 15 15.61 16.64 5.31
C MET A 15 17.14 16.64 5.44
N THR A 16 17.77 17.80 5.28
CA THR A 16 19.24 17.91 5.21
C THR A 16 19.87 18.16 6.57
N THR A 17 19.09 18.60 7.57
CA THR A 17 19.60 18.99 8.89
C THR A 17 19.22 18.05 10.04
N TYR A 18 18.13 17.27 9.93
CA TYR A 18 17.60 16.47 11.05
C TYR A 18 17.43 14.96 10.79
N SER A 19 17.83 14.44 9.63
CA SER A 19 17.72 12.99 9.30
C SER A 19 16.34 12.38 9.55
N ILE A 20 15.27 13.11 9.20
CA ILE A 20 13.88 12.65 9.40
C ILE A 20 13.49 11.64 8.30
N SER A 21 12.83 10.53 8.69
CA SER A 21 12.30 9.48 7.79
C SER A 21 11.33 10.01 6.72
N LEU A 22 11.34 9.38 5.54
CA LEU A 22 10.49 9.66 4.35
C LEU A 22 8.97 9.74 4.70
N LYS A 23 8.56 9.15 5.83
CA LYS A 23 7.23 9.25 6.47
C LYS A 23 6.73 10.66 6.74
N ALA A 24 7.62 11.58 7.13
CA ALA A 24 7.21 12.93 7.53
C ALA A 24 6.87 13.84 6.33
N LEU A 25 7.24 13.41 5.12
CA LEU A 25 7.10 14.15 3.87
C LEU A 25 5.69 14.07 3.28
N ASN A 26 5.04 12.91 3.38
CA ASN A 26 3.75 12.64 2.72
C ASN A 26 2.56 13.40 3.33
N TYR A 27 2.70 13.94 4.54
CA TYR A 27 1.63 14.65 5.26
C TYR A 27 1.54 16.15 4.92
N CYS A 28 2.59 16.76 4.35
CA CYS A 28 2.59 18.20 4.04
C CYS A 28 2.00 18.53 2.66
N PHE A 29 1.81 17.51 1.81
CA PHE A 29 1.52 17.59 0.37
C PHE A 29 0.15 17.02 -0.06
N LEU A 30 -0.74 16.64 0.87
CA LEU A 30 -2.13 16.33 0.53
C LEU A 30 -2.90 17.64 0.22
N ASP A 31 -2.55 18.27 -0.89
CA ASP A 31 -3.40 19.23 -1.61
C ASP A 31 -4.40 18.42 -2.50
N ASP A 32 -5.28 19.08 -3.28
CA ASP A 32 -6.45 18.56 -4.05
C ASP A 32 -6.24 17.29 -4.93
N PHE A 33 -5.01 16.77 -5.01
CA PHE A 33 -4.63 15.55 -5.74
C PHE A 33 -4.54 14.28 -4.88
N SER A 34 -4.96 14.34 -3.61
CA SER A 34 -4.92 13.19 -2.70
C SER A 34 -5.77 11.99 -3.13
N LYS A 35 -6.51 12.06 -4.25
CA LYS A 35 -7.44 11.01 -4.73
C LYS A 35 -8.39 10.53 -3.63
N GLY A 36 -8.78 11.44 -2.75
CA GLY A 36 -9.63 11.12 -1.61
C GLY A 36 -8.91 10.41 -0.46
N ILE A 37 -7.57 10.47 -0.36
CA ILE A 37 -6.81 9.96 0.78
C ILE A 37 -6.75 11.05 1.85
N SER A 38 -7.24 10.73 3.05
CA SER A 38 -7.22 11.61 4.21
C SER A 38 -5.98 11.40 5.08
N LYS A 39 -5.46 10.16 5.13
CA LYS A 39 -4.35 9.80 6.02
C LYS A 39 -3.53 8.64 5.47
N ILE A 40 -2.23 8.68 5.69
CA ILE A 40 -1.31 7.56 5.47
C ILE A 40 -0.53 7.34 6.78
N GLU A 41 -0.44 6.09 7.20
CA GLU A 41 0.21 5.67 8.43
C GLU A 41 1.27 4.62 8.11
N TYR A 42 2.28 4.54 8.97
CA TYR A 42 3.39 3.62 8.81
C TYR A 42 3.74 2.94 10.14
N ASP A 43 4.33 1.74 10.09
CA ASP A 43 4.77 0.98 11.27
C ASP A 43 6.13 1.45 11.79
N VAL A 44 6.67 0.83 12.86
CA VAL A 44 7.97 1.23 13.44
C VAL A 44 9.19 0.94 12.56
N LEU A 45 9.03 0.12 11.51
CA LEU A 45 10.07 -0.26 10.55
C LEU A 45 9.97 0.51 9.23
N ASP A 46 9.13 1.55 9.20
CA ASP A 46 8.86 2.38 8.04
C ASP A 46 8.06 1.73 6.90
N ASN A 47 7.40 0.60 7.15
CA ASN A 47 6.44 0.02 6.20
C ASN A 47 5.09 0.74 6.26
N LEU A 48 4.39 0.81 5.13
CA LEU A 48 3.06 1.39 5.02
C LEU A 48 2.05 0.58 5.86
N SER A 49 1.59 1.08 7.00
CA SER A 49 0.68 0.32 7.87
C SER A 49 -0.78 0.54 7.53
N SER A 50 -1.15 1.75 7.10
CA SER A 50 -2.56 2.08 6.81
C SER A 50 -2.71 3.24 5.83
N ILE A 51 -3.79 3.21 5.04
CA ILE A 51 -4.29 4.32 4.25
C ILE A 51 -5.75 4.54 4.63
N THR A 52 -6.12 5.76 5.00
CA THR A 52 -7.50 6.16 5.26
C THR A 52 -7.96 7.12 4.16
N PHE A 53 -9.20 6.93 3.71
CA PHE A 53 -9.83 7.74 2.68
C PHE A 53 -10.81 8.75 3.30
N ASN A 54 -11.17 9.80 2.57
CA ASN A 54 -12.09 10.86 2.98
C ASN A 54 -13.50 10.33 3.27
N ASN A 55 -13.89 9.22 2.64
CA ASN A 55 -15.15 8.53 2.87
C ASN A 55 -15.13 7.60 4.11
N GLY A 56 -14.05 7.59 4.88
CA GLY A 56 -13.89 6.76 6.07
C GLY A 56 -13.41 5.33 5.79
N PHE A 57 -13.31 4.92 4.52
CA PHE A 57 -12.74 3.62 4.19
C PHE A 57 -11.26 3.56 4.55
N LYS A 58 -10.79 2.37 4.86
CA LYS A 58 -9.40 2.16 5.27
C LYS A 58 -8.82 0.93 4.57
N THR A 59 -7.54 1.01 4.21
CA THR A 59 -6.75 -0.16 3.87
C THR A 59 -5.65 -0.32 4.90
N LYS A 60 -5.52 -1.50 5.48
CA LYS A 60 -4.45 -1.86 6.43
C LYS A 60 -3.52 -2.87 5.80
N TYR A 61 -2.27 -2.85 6.23
CA TYR A 61 -1.24 -3.79 5.79
C TYR A 61 -0.55 -4.38 7.00
N VAL A 62 -0.22 -5.67 6.90
CA VAL A 62 0.52 -6.42 7.91
C VAL A 62 1.77 -6.99 7.26
N TYR A 63 2.89 -6.87 7.94
CA TYR A 63 4.19 -7.33 7.49
C TYR A 63 4.79 -8.31 8.50
N ASP A 64 5.70 -9.15 8.03
CA ASP A 64 6.58 -9.91 8.91
C ASP A 64 7.73 -9.03 9.45
N ALA A 65 8.55 -9.60 10.33
CA ALA A 65 9.72 -8.89 10.89
C ALA A 65 10.80 -8.55 9.84
N GLY A 66 10.77 -9.19 8.67
CA GLY A 66 11.66 -8.92 7.54
C GLY A 66 11.12 -7.86 6.57
N GLY A 67 9.91 -7.34 6.78
CA GLY A 67 9.25 -6.37 5.89
C GLY A 67 8.50 -7.00 4.72
N SER A 68 8.34 -8.31 4.68
CA SER A 68 7.51 -8.98 3.67
C SER A 68 6.04 -8.81 4.03
N LYS A 69 5.22 -8.43 3.06
CA LYS A 69 3.77 -8.23 3.25
C LYS A 69 3.08 -9.58 3.45
N LEU A 70 2.37 -9.73 4.56
CA LEU A 70 1.59 -10.92 4.92
C LEU A 70 0.10 -10.76 4.61
N ARG A 71 -0.46 -9.56 4.80
CA ARG A 71 -1.90 -9.34 4.65
C ARG A 71 -2.23 -7.91 4.24
N THR A 72 -3.26 -7.78 3.41
CA THR A 72 -3.96 -6.51 3.16
C THR A 72 -5.41 -6.66 3.63
N ILE A 73 -5.95 -5.64 4.31
CA ILE A 73 -7.34 -5.59 4.75
C ILE A 73 -7.97 -4.34 4.18
N HIS A 74 -9.02 -4.49 3.38
CA HIS A 74 -9.80 -3.39 2.80
C HIS A 74 -11.10 -3.25 3.57
N GLU A 75 -11.16 -2.25 4.45
CA GLU A 75 -12.33 -1.88 5.26
C GLU A 75 -13.14 -0.83 4.50
N ALA A 76 -14.08 -1.26 3.67
CA ALA A 76 -15.03 -0.40 2.96
C ALA A 76 -16.46 -0.68 3.45
N LEU A 77 -17.45 -0.72 2.54
CA LEU A 77 -18.81 -1.18 2.88
C LEU A 77 -18.83 -2.66 3.30
N THR A 78 -17.98 -3.46 2.66
CA THR A 78 -17.65 -4.82 3.07
C THR A 78 -16.16 -4.87 3.40
N THR A 79 -15.79 -5.73 4.34
CA THR A 79 -14.39 -5.97 4.65
C THR A 79 -13.88 -7.10 3.80
N ASN A 80 -12.90 -6.82 2.96
CA ASN A 80 -12.22 -7.83 2.16
C ASN A 80 -10.78 -8.00 2.65
N THR A 81 -10.24 -9.21 2.53
CA THR A 81 -8.90 -9.55 2.98
C THR A 81 -8.11 -10.21 1.85
N THR A 82 -6.82 -9.90 1.79
CA THR A 82 -5.88 -10.58 0.89
C THR A 82 -4.71 -11.08 1.72
N ASP A 83 -4.55 -12.38 1.79
CA ASP A 83 -3.45 -13.06 2.49
C ASP A 83 -2.37 -13.48 1.49
N TYR A 84 -1.12 -13.18 1.83
CA TYR A 84 0.05 -13.57 1.07
C TYR A 84 0.81 -14.63 1.88
N ILE A 85 0.82 -15.86 1.38
CA ILE A 85 1.47 -17.00 2.03
C ILE A 85 2.48 -17.58 1.04
N GLY A 86 3.71 -17.08 1.12
CA GLY A 86 4.73 -17.34 0.10
C GLY A 86 4.22 -16.94 -1.29
N ASP A 87 4.21 -17.90 -2.21
CA ASP A 87 3.76 -17.71 -3.58
C ASP A 87 2.22 -17.77 -3.77
N PHE A 88 1.48 -18.11 -2.71
CA PHE A 88 0.03 -18.23 -2.74
C PHE A 88 -0.64 -16.93 -2.27
N ILE A 89 -1.70 -16.53 -2.98
CA ILE A 89 -2.53 -15.38 -2.64
C ILE A 89 -3.96 -15.87 -2.42
N PHE A 90 -4.49 -15.59 -1.25
CA PHE A 90 -5.88 -15.85 -0.89
C PHE A 90 -6.63 -14.54 -0.81
N GLU A 91 -7.80 -14.48 -1.44
CA GLU A 91 -8.74 -13.36 -1.34
C GLU A 91 -9.97 -13.88 -0.58
N ASP A 92 -10.30 -13.24 0.55
CA ASP A 92 -11.39 -13.62 1.45
C ASP A 92 -11.37 -15.10 1.87
N GLY A 93 -10.15 -15.58 2.19
CA GLY A 93 -9.90 -16.96 2.61
C GLY A 93 -9.93 -17.99 1.48
N LYS A 94 -10.14 -17.59 0.23
CA LYS A 94 -10.15 -18.49 -0.94
C LYS A 94 -8.89 -18.31 -1.76
N LEU A 95 -8.29 -19.41 -2.21
CA LEU A 95 -7.12 -19.35 -3.09
C LEU A 95 -7.52 -18.61 -4.37
N SER A 96 -6.91 -17.45 -4.61
CA SER A 96 -7.16 -16.60 -5.77
C SER A 96 -6.04 -16.74 -6.78
N LYS A 97 -4.77 -16.75 -6.32
CA LYS A 97 -3.60 -16.80 -7.23
C LYS A 97 -2.46 -17.65 -6.68
N TYR A 98 -1.70 -18.23 -7.59
CA TYR A 98 -0.39 -18.83 -7.33
C TYR A 98 0.64 -18.17 -8.24
N GLN A 99 1.65 -17.54 -7.66
CA GLN A 99 2.72 -16.85 -8.38
C GLN A 99 3.90 -17.80 -8.59
N PHE A 100 4.61 -17.66 -9.69
CA PHE A 100 5.85 -18.37 -9.93
C PHE A 100 6.72 -17.55 -10.89
N GLU A 101 7.93 -18.03 -11.18
CA GLU A 101 8.88 -17.28 -11.97
C GLU A 101 8.31 -16.93 -13.36
N GLY A 102 8.16 -15.62 -13.62
CA GLY A 102 7.68 -15.08 -14.89
C GLY A 102 6.16 -15.11 -15.12
N SER A 103 5.32 -15.59 -14.19
CA SER A 103 3.87 -15.73 -14.42
C SER A 103 3.06 -15.96 -13.13
N TYR A 104 1.74 -16.10 -13.26
CA TYR A 104 0.85 -16.56 -12.19
C TYR A 104 -0.32 -17.37 -12.76
N CYS A 105 -0.86 -18.27 -11.93
CA CYS A 105 -2.16 -18.90 -12.13
C CYS A 105 -3.21 -18.10 -11.35
N SER A 106 -4.38 -17.83 -11.94
CA SER A 106 -5.56 -17.37 -11.19
C SER A 106 -6.64 -18.44 -11.16
N PHE A 107 -7.36 -18.49 -10.05
CA PHE A 107 -8.41 -19.47 -9.79
C PHE A 107 -9.73 -18.73 -9.61
N ASP A 108 -10.49 -18.62 -10.71
CA ASP A 108 -11.88 -18.20 -10.63
C ASP A 108 -12.74 -19.44 -10.36
N SER A 109 -13.94 -19.22 -9.79
CA SER A 109 -14.84 -20.24 -9.21
C SER A 109 -15.04 -21.58 -9.93
N ASN A 110 -14.61 -21.78 -11.18
CA ASN A 110 -14.53 -23.08 -11.86
C ASN A 110 -13.43 -23.18 -12.94
N LEU A 111 -12.46 -22.26 -12.98
CA LEU A 111 -11.44 -22.25 -14.04
C LEU A 111 -10.10 -21.72 -13.53
N ALA A 112 -9.04 -22.49 -13.77
CA ALA A 112 -7.67 -22.04 -13.63
C ALA A 112 -7.21 -21.34 -14.93
N ARG A 113 -6.68 -20.12 -14.82
CA ARG A 113 -6.15 -19.37 -15.96
C ARG A 113 -4.66 -19.09 -15.75
N MET A 114 -3.87 -19.32 -16.80
CA MET A 114 -2.44 -19.00 -16.82
C MET A 114 -2.22 -17.62 -17.40
N HIS A 115 -1.51 -16.76 -16.69
CA HIS A 115 -1.18 -15.41 -17.12
C HIS A 115 0.33 -15.24 -17.21
N LYS A 116 0.89 -15.26 -18.42
CA LYS A 116 2.30 -14.92 -18.62
C LYS A 116 2.49 -13.42 -18.39
N LYS A 117 3.46 -13.07 -17.54
CA LYS A 117 3.88 -11.67 -17.41
C LYS A 117 4.48 -11.29 -18.76
N LYS A 118 4.01 -10.22 -19.40
CA LYS A 118 4.71 -9.68 -20.58
C LYS A 118 6.13 -9.37 -20.12
N LEU A 119 7.12 -9.99 -20.77
CA LEU A 119 8.47 -9.43 -20.74
C LEU A 119 8.40 -8.22 -21.67
N ASP A 120 8.58 -7.04 -21.08
CA ASP A 120 8.82 -5.81 -21.83
C ASP A 120 10.26 -5.82 -22.38
#